data_AF-A0A4V1ZZU0-F1
#
_entry.id   AF-A0A4V1ZZU0-F1
#
_cell.length_a   1.000
_cell.length_b   1.000
_cell.length_c   1.000
_cell.angle_alpha   90.00
_cell.angle_beta   90.00
_cell.angle_gamma   90.00
#
_symmetry.space_group_name_H-M   'P 1'
#
loop_
_entity.id
_entity.type
_entity.pdbx_description
1 polymer ?
#
loop_
_entity_poly.entity_id
_entity_poly.type
_entity_poly.pdbx_seq_one_letter_code
_entity_poly.pdbx_strand_id
1 'polypeptide(L)'
;MNAVATGQRSHKLLACTAEANAYQKAFGLDLKRRVVEAGEPFAVVQADTPHEIFHAMDIPIVTNQWWSAYISAKQLSGRYFEEMTRRGYPENSCRYCSLGLACTLVNDPKTAPWGGLPTPTVLV
;
A
#
# COMPACT_ATOMS: atom_id res chain seq x y z
N MET A 1 -13.00 28.69 1.35
CA MET A 1 -13.09 28.18 2.74
C MET A 1 -13.11 26.66 2.65
N ASN A 2 -12.01 25.98 2.97
CA ASN A 2 -11.96 24.52 2.89
C ASN A 2 -12.51 23.93 4.19
N ALA A 3 -13.59 23.16 4.08
CA ALA A 3 -14.13 22.40 5.20
C ALA A 3 -13.07 21.40 5.68
N VAL A 4 -12.67 21.50 6.94
CA VAL A 4 -11.84 20.50 7.60
C VAL A 4 -12.70 19.24 7.73
N ALA A 5 -12.41 18.22 6.92
CA ALA A 5 -13.06 16.92 7.04
C ALA A 5 -12.72 16.32 8.41
N THR A 6 -13.65 16.43 9.36
CA THR A 6 -13.58 15.76 10.66
C THR A 6 -14.07 14.34 10.48
N GLY A 7 -13.16 13.44 10.13
CA GLY A 7 -13.49 12.01 10.02
C GLY A 7 -14.03 11.50 11.35
N GLN A 8 -15.30 11.09 11.39
CA GLN A 8 -15.87 10.44 12.57
C GLN A 8 -15.13 9.14 12.85
N ARG A 9 -14.79 8.90 14.12
CA ARG A 9 -14.14 7.66 14.55
C ARG A 9 -15.05 6.48 14.22
N SER A 10 -14.52 5.45 13.58
CA SER A 10 -15.27 4.22 13.30
C SER A 10 -15.67 3.52 14.61
N HIS A 11 -16.97 3.26 14.79
CA HIS A 11 -17.50 2.47 15.90
C HIS A 11 -17.54 0.98 15.49
N LYS A 12 -16.91 0.12 16.29
CA LYS A 12 -16.86 -1.33 16.08
C LYS A 12 -18.07 -1.95 16.78
N LEU A 13 -19.13 -2.28 16.03
CA LEU A 13 -20.37 -2.83 16.61
C LEU A 13 -20.33 -4.36 16.78
N LEU A 14 -19.50 -5.06 15.99
CA LEU A 14 -19.40 -6.52 16.01
C LEU A 14 -18.02 -6.96 16.51
N ALA A 15 -17.99 -8.05 17.27
CA ALA A 15 -16.74 -8.66 17.75
C ALA A 15 -15.81 -9.04 16.59
N CYS A 16 -16.34 -9.64 15.52
CA CYS A 16 -15.56 -10.00 14.34
C CYS A 16 -14.90 -8.79 13.66
N THR A 17 -15.54 -7.61 13.70
CA THR A 17 -14.93 -6.39 13.17
C THR A 17 -13.73 -5.97 14.01
N ALA A 18 -13.79 -6.12 15.34
CA ALA A 18 -12.65 -5.84 16.21
C ALA A 18 -11.49 -6.82 15.95
N GLU A 19 -11.79 -8.12 15.87
CA GLU A 19 -10.82 -9.19 15.62
C GLU A 19 -10.13 -9.03 14.25
N ALA A 20 -10.90 -8.85 13.18
CA ALA A 20 -10.36 -8.64 11.83
C ALA A 20 -9.43 -7.42 11.78
N ASN A 21 -9.75 -6.34 12.51
CA ASN A 21 -8.88 -5.17 12.57
C ASN A 21 -7.61 -5.41 13.39
N ALA A 22 -7.69 -6.18 14.47
CA ALA A 22 -6.52 -6.57 15.24
C ALA A 22 -5.56 -7.38 14.37
N TYR A 23 -6.10 -8.37 13.64
CA TYR A 23 -5.33 -9.17 12.69
C TYR A 23 -4.70 -8.32 11.59
N GLN A 24 -5.46 -7.46 10.90
CA GLN A 24 -4.94 -6.59 9.83
C GLN A 24 -3.82 -5.66 10.29
N LYS A 25 -3.91 -5.13 11.52
CA LYS A 25 -2.84 -4.32 12.11
C LYS A 25 -1.60 -5.14 12.40
N ALA A 26 -1.76 -6.31 13.02
CA ALA A 26 -0.65 -7.21 13.31
C ALA A 26 0.04 -7.65 12.03
N PHE A 27 -0.73 -8.06 11.02
CA PHE A 27 -0.25 -8.43 9.69
C PHE A 27 0.55 -7.29 9.03
N GLY A 28 0.00 -6.07 9.00
CA GLY A 28 0.70 -4.93 8.39
C GLY A 28 1.98 -4.52 9.12
N LEU A 29 2.03 -4.68 10.45
CA LEU A 29 3.25 -4.45 11.25
C LEU A 29 4.31 -5.52 10.99
N ASP A 30 3.93 -6.80 10.96
CA ASP A 30 4.88 -7.87 10.66
C ASP A 30 5.37 -7.81 9.21
N LEU A 31 4.49 -7.55 8.24
CA LEU A 31 4.89 -7.39 6.84
C LEU A 31 5.88 -6.22 6.66
N LYS A 32 5.65 -5.08 7.32
CA LYS A 32 6.61 -3.97 7.35
C LYS A 32 7.95 -4.40 7.93
N ARG A 33 7.93 -5.10 9.07
CA ARG A 33 9.14 -5.60 9.74
C ARG A 33 9.93 -6.51 8.80
N ARG A 34 9.30 -7.51 8.19
CA ARG A 34 9.92 -8.45 7.25
C ARG A 34 10.52 -7.73 6.03
N VAL A 35 9.74 -6.90 5.35
CA VAL A 35 10.12 -6.28 4.08
C VAL A 35 11.09 -5.10 4.26
N VAL A 36 10.80 -4.18 5.18
CA VAL A 36 11.53 -2.91 5.28
C VAL A 36 12.64 -2.96 6.34
N GLU A 37 12.38 -3.58 7.49
CA GLU A 37 13.32 -3.54 8.62
C GLU A 37 14.33 -4.69 8.54
N ALA A 38 13.90 -5.89 8.17
CA ALA A 38 14.75 -7.06 8.01
C ALA A 38 15.29 -7.23 6.57
N GLY A 39 14.66 -6.58 5.58
CA GLY A 39 15.09 -6.66 4.19
C GLY A 39 14.88 -8.04 3.56
N GLU A 40 13.87 -8.79 4.00
CA GLU A 40 13.55 -10.09 3.43
C GLU A 40 13.18 -9.96 1.94
N PRO A 41 13.58 -10.91 1.09
CA PRO A 41 13.10 -10.99 -0.29
C PRO A 41 11.57 -11.00 -0.32
N PHE A 42 10.96 -10.16 -1.15
CA PHE A 42 9.50 -10.05 -1.22
C PHE A 42 9.04 -9.84 -2.66
N ALA A 43 7.78 -10.16 -2.91
CA ALA A 43 7.14 -9.95 -4.20
C ALA A 43 6.12 -8.81 -4.13
N VAL A 44 6.04 -8.02 -5.21
CA VAL A 44 4.87 -7.19 -5.48
C VAL A 44 3.98 -7.96 -6.45
N VAL A 45 2.72 -8.17 -6.10
CA VAL A 45 1.81 -9.02 -6.90
C VAL A 45 0.51 -8.30 -7.21
N GLN A 46 -0.20 -8.71 -8.26
CA GLN A 46 -1.59 -8.30 -8.44
C GLN A 46 -2.53 -9.05 -7.47
N ALA A 47 -3.72 -8.49 -7.25
CA ALA A 47 -4.73 -9.07 -6.37
C ALA A 47 -5.25 -10.44 -6.83
N ASP A 48 -5.12 -10.75 -8.12
CA ASP A 48 -5.55 -11.98 -8.79
C ASP A 48 -4.39 -12.96 -9.07
N THR A 49 -3.16 -12.60 -8.67
CA THR A 49 -2.02 -13.53 -8.74
C THR A 49 -2.27 -14.73 -7.81
N PRO A 50 -1.86 -15.96 -8.18
CA PRO A 50 -1.93 -17.13 -7.28
C PRO A 50 -1.02 -16.96 -6.05
N HIS A 51 -1.53 -16.35 -4.97
CA HIS A 51 -0.75 -16.00 -3.77
C HIS A 51 -0.26 -17.24 -3.02
N GLU A 52 -0.95 -18.38 -3.16
CA GLU A 52 -0.62 -19.65 -2.53
C GLU A 52 0.80 -20.13 -2.85
N ILE A 53 1.31 -19.83 -4.05
CA ILE A 53 2.68 -20.19 -4.45
C ILE A 53 3.70 -19.47 -3.56
N PHE A 54 3.53 -18.17 -3.34
CA PHE A 54 4.43 -17.37 -2.50
C PHE A 54 4.30 -17.74 -1.03
N HIS A 55 3.08 -17.99 -0.56
CA HIS A 55 2.85 -18.46 0.81
C HIS A 55 3.51 -19.83 1.07
N ALA A 56 3.45 -20.77 0.12
CA ALA A 56 4.10 -22.06 0.24
C ALA A 56 5.64 -21.96 0.33
N MET A 57 6.21 -20.88 -0.22
CA MET A 57 7.64 -20.59 -0.17
C MET A 57 8.05 -19.68 1.00
N ASP A 58 7.10 -19.27 1.86
CA ASP A 58 7.27 -18.24 2.90
C ASP A 58 7.86 -16.91 2.36
N ILE A 59 7.46 -16.53 1.13
CA ILE A 59 7.82 -15.24 0.55
C ILE A 59 6.73 -14.21 0.89
N PRO A 60 7.07 -13.10 1.57
CA PRO A 60 6.15 -11.99 1.78
C PRO A 60 5.67 -11.41 0.45
N ILE A 61 4.37 -11.10 0.40
CA ILE A 61 3.75 -10.43 -0.75
C ILE A 61 3.17 -9.08 -0.33
N VAL A 62 3.34 -8.09 -1.19
CA VAL A 62 2.62 -6.82 -1.13
C VAL A 62 1.77 -6.73 -2.39
N THR A 63 0.44 -6.83 -2.25
CA THR A 63 -0.40 -6.67 -3.43
C THR A 63 -0.44 -5.19 -3.85
N ASN A 64 -0.31 -4.91 -5.14
CA ASN A 64 -0.31 -3.53 -5.65
C ASN A 64 -1.60 -2.79 -5.27
N GLN A 65 -2.73 -3.50 -5.30
CA GLN A 65 -4.04 -2.99 -4.92
C GLN A 65 -4.08 -2.64 -3.43
N TRP A 66 -3.61 -3.53 -2.55
CA TRP A 66 -3.55 -3.25 -1.12
C TRP A 66 -2.63 -2.06 -0.81
N TRP A 67 -1.48 -1.99 -1.47
CA TRP A 67 -0.55 -0.86 -1.32
C TRP A 67 -1.17 0.47 -1.76
N SER A 68 -1.86 0.49 -2.91
CA SER A 68 -2.62 1.65 -3.38
C SER A 68 -3.73 2.06 -2.41
N ALA A 69 -4.46 1.10 -1.83
CA ALA A 69 -5.46 1.38 -0.79
C ALA A 69 -4.80 1.96 0.47
N TYR A 70 -3.64 1.43 0.86
CA TYR A 70 -2.87 1.88 2.02
C TYR A 70 -2.38 3.33 1.85
N ILE A 71 -1.85 3.68 0.68
CA ILE A 71 -1.49 5.05 0.31
C ILE A 71 -2.72 5.97 0.35
N SER A 72 -3.85 5.50 -0.18
CA SER A 72 -5.10 6.28 -0.21
C SER A 72 -5.66 6.54 1.17
N ALA A 73 -5.58 5.56 2.07
CA ALA A 73 -5.97 5.72 3.47
C ALA A 73 -5.11 6.77 4.20
N LYS A 74 -3.89 7.05 3.71
CA LYS A 74 -3.02 8.13 4.20
C LYS A 74 -3.26 9.48 3.51
N GLN A 75 -4.28 9.58 2.66
CA GLN A 75 -4.64 10.80 1.92
C GLN A 75 -3.52 11.31 0.98
N LEU A 76 -2.71 10.40 0.45
CA LEU A 76 -1.57 10.74 -0.41
C LEU A 76 -1.88 10.65 -1.91
N SER A 77 -3.03 10.10 -2.31
CA SER A 77 -3.33 9.78 -3.71
C SER A 77 -3.33 11.00 -4.62
N GLY A 78 -3.93 12.12 -4.19
CA GLY A 78 -3.99 13.35 -4.98
C GLY A 78 -2.59 13.87 -5.35
N ARG A 79 -1.71 14.00 -4.35
CA ARG A 79 -0.31 14.41 -4.52
C ARG A 79 0.41 13.53 -5.53
N TYR A 80 0.26 12.21 -5.41
CA TYR A 80 0.97 11.27 -6.28
C TYR A 80 0.41 11.25 -7.71
N PHE A 81 -0.89 11.45 -7.90
CA PHE A 81 -1.46 11.59 -9.24
C PHE A 81 -1.03 12.89 -9.93
N GLU A 82 -0.96 14.01 -9.22
CA GLU A 82 -0.40 15.25 -9.77
C GLU A 82 1.05 15.05 -10.21
N GLU A 83 1.84 14.34 -9.40
CA GLU A 83 3.24 14.06 -9.73
C GLU A 83 3.39 13.17 -10.97
N MET A 84 2.50 12.19 -11.15
CA MET A 84 2.45 11.39 -12.37
C MET A 84 2.18 12.25 -13.60
N THR A 85 1.18 13.13 -13.54
CA THR A 85 0.86 14.05 -14.65
C THR A 85 2.04 14.98 -14.95
N ARG A 86 2.70 15.55 -13.94
CA ARG A 86 3.90 16.39 -14.12
C ARG A 86 5.04 15.66 -14.84
N ARG A 87 5.13 14.35 -14.68
CA ARG A 87 6.13 13.48 -15.32
C ARG A 87 5.71 13.00 -16.71
N GLY A 88 4.56 13.43 -17.23
CA GLY A 88 4.07 13.10 -18.56
C GLY A 88 3.29 11.78 -18.65
N TYR A 89 2.91 11.17 -17.52
CA TYR A 89 2.01 10.03 -17.54
C TYR A 89 0.57 10.47 -17.87
N PRO A 90 -0.23 9.64 -18.58
CA PRO A 90 -1.61 10.00 -18.91
C PRO A 90 -2.48 10.23 -17.68
N GLU A 91 -3.26 11.32 -17.69
CA GLU A 91 -4.15 11.68 -16.57
C GLU A 91 -5.25 10.63 -16.31
N ASN A 92 -5.61 9.86 -17.33
CA ASN A 92 -6.61 8.79 -17.28
C ASN A 92 -5.99 7.41 -16.95
N SER A 93 -4.73 7.36 -16.49
CA SER A 93 -4.12 6.11 -16.03
C SER A 93 -4.96 5.46 -14.94
N CYS A 94 -5.03 4.13 -14.92
CA CYS A 94 -5.72 3.37 -13.88
C CYS A 94 -5.22 3.83 -12.49
N ARG A 95 -6.09 4.51 -11.72
CA ARG A 95 -5.72 5.10 -10.42
C ARG A 95 -5.23 4.07 -9.43
N TYR A 96 -5.89 2.91 -9.39
CA TYR A 96 -5.55 1.85 -8.45
C TYR A 96 -4.27 1.10 -8.83
N CYS A 97 -3.98 1.01 -10.13
CA CYS A 97 -2.81 0.33 -10.67
C CYS A 97 -1.55 1.20 -10.60
N SER A 98 -1.70 2.51 -10.81
CA SER A 98 -0.60 3.46 -10.96
C SER A 98 -0.11 4.07 -9.66
N LEU A 99 -0.88 4.01 -8.58
CA LEU A 99 -0.56 4.71 -7.34
C LEU A 99 0.68 4.15 -6.64
N GLY A 100 0.88 2.83 -6.66
CA GLY A 100 2.12 2.21 -6.18
C GLY A 100 3.35 2.71 -6.94
N LEU A 101 3.28 2.74 -8.28
CA LEU A 101 4.33 3.31 -9.15
C LEU A 101 4.59 4.78 -8.83
N ALA A 102 3.52 5.58 -8.67
CA ALA A 102 3.63 7.00 -8.37
C ALA A 102 4.38 7.23 -7.04
N CYS A 103 4.06 6.46 -6.00
CA CYS A 103 4.77 6.50 -4.71
C CYS A 103 6.27 6.21 -4.87
N THR A 104 6.62 5.18 -5.65
CA THR A 104 8.01 4.83 -5.97
C THR A 104 8.73 5.92 -6.77
N LEU A 105 8.05 6.55 -7.75
CA LEU A 105 8.64 7.60 -8.58
C LEU A 105 8.92 8.89 -7.78
N VAL A 106 8.03 9.25 -6.86
CA VAL A 106 8.23 10.40 -5.96
C VAL A 106 9.43 10.16 -5.05
N ASN A 107 9.60 8.92 -4.57
CA ASN A 107 10.72 8.48 -3.73
C ASN A 107 11.03 9.44 -2.57
N ASP A 108 10.00 9.80 -1.79
CA ASP A 108 10.10 10.68 -0.62
C ASP A 108 9.87 9.87 0.66
N PRO A 109 10.94 9.39 1.33
CA PRO A 109 10.83 8.55 2.52
C PRO A 109 10.15 9.24 3.71
N LYS A 110 10.10 10.59 3.73
CA LYS A 110 9.46 11.32 4.83
C LYS A 110 7.94 11.22 4.79
N THR A 111 7.37 10.99 3.61
CA THR A 111 5.91 11.00 3.42
C THR A 111 5.36 9.68 2.92
N ALA A 112 6.15 8.89 2.20
CA ALA A 112 5.74 7.58 1.74
C ALA A 112 5.39 6.67 2.94
N PRO A 113 4.30 5.88 2.86
CA PRO A 113 4.03 4.89 3.89
C PRO A 113 5.22 3.94 4.02
N TRP A 114 5.57 3.58 5.24
CA TRP A 114 6.74 2.75 5.57
C TRP A 114 8.10 3.31 5.09
N GLY A 115 8.18 4.56 4.63
CA GLY A 115 9.38 5.11 4.01
C GLY A 115 9.53 4.79 2.52
N GLY A 116 8.51 4.17 1.91
CA GLY A 116 8.56 3.61 0.56
C GLY A 116 8.86 2.11 0.59
N LEU A 117 8.45 1.40 -0.46
CA LEU A 117 8.80 -0.01 -0.62
C LEU A 117 10.25 -0.11 -1.14
N PRO A 118 11.07 -1.05 -0.63
CA PRO A 118 12.33 -1.39 -1.25
C PRO A 118 12.10 -2.05 -2.63
N THR A 119 13.18 -2.25 -3.39
CA THR A 119 13.10 -2.95 -4.67
C THR A 119 12.64 -4.40 -4.43
N PRO A 120 11.52 -4.85 -5.04
CA PRO A 120 11.06 -6.22 -4.88
C PRO A 120 11.96 -7.20 -5.63
N THR A 121 11.98 -8.45 -5.19
CA THR A 121 12.67 -9.55 -5.89
C THR A 121 11.98 -9.87 -7.20
N VAL A 122 10.65 -9.78 -7.23
CA VAL A 122 9.82 -10.01 -8.41
C VAL A 122 8.57 -9.16 -8.36
N LEU A 123 8.08 -8.77 -9.54
CA LEU A 123 6.79 -8.13 -9.74
C LEU A 123 5.95 -8.96 -10.72
N VAL A 124 4.74 -9.36 -10.31
CA VAL A 124 3.84 -10.24 -11.07
C VAL A 124 2.44 -9.64 -11.15
#